data_AF-A0A1E3U8E4-F1
#
_entry.id   AF-A0A1E3U8E4-F1
#
_cell.length_a   1.000
_cell.length_b   1.000
_cell.length_c   1.000
_cell.angle_alpha   90.00
_cell.angle_beta   90.00
_cell.angle_gamma   90.00
#
_symmetry.space_group_name_H-M   'P 1'
#
loop_
_entity.id
_entity.type
_entity.pdbx_description
1 polymer ?
#
loop_
_entity_poly.entity_id
_entity_poly.type
_entity_poly.pdbx_seq_one_letter_code
_entity_poly.pdbx_strand_id
1 'polypeptide(L)'
;MKNYDFHHLLEPVEFQEFARDMIQVREKIRLEAFREGPDQGMDARCITPDGKCIVMQAKRWANESALRWKELREEKKKADRIKPDRYILVLSRDVSPEQKKKIRELFHPYIIADEDIVTGKDLNGYLGSNDAGYAQAEEKYYKLWIQNTDVLKRTIRDAVNGELLAESRLEWEKAKQNAEVFVETAVYEEARRLLAGNRAIIISGEPGIGKTTLANQLAIFWLSRKGFDTYLWAESVGDLYKAQDMPGKKVVVYDDFWGSNFLNAYGSGKEERRLARLIETVRTRTDFILIMTTREYVLEQGMRQNEELRSLLERHKLECRLKAYSDTEMVRIYLGHLRKASLTWEQMKELYRIHDQAVLSSYYNPRIIQMYLNSVLRMSRKSVHTDCCSISVSRKISGNRFFRIFPTRRESFSCSWI
;
A
#
# COMPACT_ATOMS: atom_id res chain seq x y z
N MET A 1 27.88 9.41 -3.52
CA MET A 1 28.59 8.41 -2.70
C MET A 1 28.23 8.65 -1.25
N LYS A 2 27.95 7.60 -0.50
CA LYS A 2 27.70 7.67 0.95
C LYS A 2 29.03 8.00 1.66
N ASN A 3 28.97 8.72 2.77
CA ASN A 3 30.16 9.16 3.50
C ASN A 3 29.88 9.18 5.01
N TYR A 4 29.63 8.00 5.57
CA TYR A 4 29.39 7.83 6.99
C TYR A 4 30.70 7.86 7.77
N ASP A 5 30.68 8.52 8.94
CA ASP A 5 31.74 8.44 9.94
C ASP A 5 31.40 7.33 10.95
N PHE A 6 31.84 6.10 10.66
CA PHE A 6 31.54 4.93 11.48
C PHE A 6 32.11 5.00 12.91
N HIS A 7 33.15 5.81 13.15
CA HIS A 7 33.73 5.95 14.49
C HIS A 7 32.79 6.70 15.44
N HIS A 8 32.18 7.78 14.94
CA HIS A 8 31.25 8.59 15.71
C HIS A 8 29.83 8.02 15.71
N LEU A 9 29.43 7.34 14.63
CA LEU A 9 28.05 6.86 14.46
C LEU A 9 27.75 5.54 15.18
N LEU A 10 28.74 4.65 15.33
CA LEU A 10 28.52 3.30 15.87
C LEU A 10 29.30 3.07 17.17
N GLU A 11 28.69 2.41 18.14
CA GLU A 11 29.36 1.92 19.35
C GLU A 11 30.36 0.80 19.02
N PRO A 12 31.33 0.47 19.91
CA PRO A 12 32.37 -0.52 19.59
C PRO A 12 31.80 -1.88 19.18
N VAL A 13 30.82 -2.39 19.93
CA VAL A 13 30.12 -3.66 19.66
C VAL A 13 29.28 -3.55 18.38
N GLU A 14 28.54 -2.45 18.22
CA GLU A 14 27.73 -2.22 17.01
C GLU A 14 28.60 -2.18 15.74
N PHE A 15 29.81 -1.58 15.80
CA PHE A 15 30.73 -1.56 14.67
C PHE A 15 31.28 -2.95 14.34
N GLN A 16 31.54 -3.79 15.33
CA GLN A 16 31.96 -5.18 15.11
C GLN A 16 30.86 -5.99 14.40
N GLU A 17 29.61 -5.87 14.86
CA GLU A 17 28.49 -6.53 14.21
C GLU A 17 28.26 -6.00 12.78
N PHE A 18 28.33 -4.69 12.59
CA PHE A 18 28.20 -4.06 11.28
C PHE A 18 29.30 -4.54 10.32
N ALA A 19 30.56 -4.50 10.75
CA ALA A 19 31.69 -5.01 9.98
C ALA A 19 31.48 -6.48 9.59
N ARG A 20 31.03 -7.32 10.52
CA ARG A 20 30.72 -8.73 10.25
C ARG A 20 29.65 -8.85 9.16
N ASP A 21 28.54 -8.15 9.30
CA ASP A 21 27.43 -8.23 8.35
C ASP A 21 27.88 -7.77 6.94
N MET A 22 28.70 -6.72 6.84
CA MET A 22 29.29 -6.27 5.58
C MET A 22 30.23 -7.30 4.93
N ILE A 23 31.09 -7.94 5.72
CA ILE A 23 32.02 -8.97 5.21
C ILE A 23 31.28 -10.25 4.82
N GLN A 24 30.23 -10.65 5.53
CA GLN A 24 29.40 -11.80 5.15
C GLN A 24 28.75 -11.61 3.78
N VAL A 25 28.25 -10.40 3.48
CA VAL A 25 27.71 -10.08 2.15
C VAL A 25 28.80 -10.13 1.09
N ARG A 26 29.97 -9.54 1.38
CA ARG A 26 31.12 -9.51 0.45
C ARG A 26 31.62 -10.90 0.07
N GLU A 27 31.92 -11.72 1.07
CA GLU A 27 32.58 -13.02 0.89
C GLU A 27 31.56 -14.16 0.71
N LYS A 28 30.25 -13.89 0.87
CA LYS A 28 29.16 -14.88 0.83
C LYS A 28 29.38 -16.05 1.80
N ILE A 29 29.97 -15.75 2.95
CA ILE A 29 30.23 -16.70 4.05
C ILE A 29 29.37 -16.35 5.27
N ARG A 30 29.22 -17.32 6.17
CA ARG A 30 28.62 -17.11 7.49
C ARG A 30 29.73 -17.04 8.54
N LEU A 31 29.84 -15.88 9.19
CA LEU A 31 30.79 -15.64 10.28
C LEU A 31 30.08 -15.88 11.61
N GLU A 32 30.66 -16.72 12.45
CA GLU A 32 30.22 -16.92 13.83
C GLU A 32 30.73 -15.78 14.71
N ALA A 33 29.87 -15.23 15.56
CA ALA A 33 30.26 -14.26 16.58
C ALA A 33 30.41 -14.95 17.94
N PHE A 34 31.43 -14.53 18.69
CA PHE A 34 31.65 -14.97 20.06
C PHE A 34 31.03 -13.94 21.02
N ARG A 35 30.46 -14.41 22.14
CA ARG A 35 29.91 -13.55 23.22
C ARG A 35 31.07 -12.90 23.97
N GLU A 36 30.89 -11.66 24.44
CA GLU A 36 31.78 -11.02 25.42
C GLU A 36 31.97 -11.92 26.65
N GLY A 37 33.12 -12.59 26.69
CA GLY A 37 33.62 -13.40 27.80
C GLY A 37 35.15 -13.24 27.86
N PRO A 38 35.89 -14.06 28.64
CA PRO A 38 37.36 -14.02 28.66
C PRO A 38 37.90 -14.56 27.32
N ASP A 39 37.71 -13.77 26.27
CA ASP A 39 37.82 -14.21 24.89
C ASP A 39 39.28 -14.28 24.48
N GLN A 40 39.57 -15.26 23.63
CA GLN A 40 40.85 -15.41 22.96
C GLN A 40 41.13 -14.30 21.94
N GLY A 41 40.36 -13.19 21.97
CA GLY A 41 40.65 -11.94 21.28
C GLY A 41 40.26 -11.90 19.81
N MET A 42 39.15 -12.54 19.42
CA MET A 42 38.62 -12.54 18.04
C MET A 42 37.19 -12.03 17.99
N ASP A 43 36.88 -11.15 17.03
CA ASP A 43 35.51 -10.62 16.87
C ASP A 43 34.61 -11.58 16.09
N ALA A 44 35.11 -12.20 15.02
CA ALA A 44 34.36 -13.24 14.28
C ALA A 44 35.27 -14.25 13.59
N ARG A 45 34.75 -15.46 13.37
CA ARG A 45 35.45 -16.55 12.67
C ARG A 45 34.51 -17.31 11.73
N CYS A 46 35.05 -17.80 10.62
CA CYS A 46 34.42 -18.80 9.77
C CYS A 46 35.37 -19.97 9.57
N ILE A 47 34.84 -21.19 9.62
CA ILE A 47 35.52 -22.36 9.07
C ILE A 47 34.82 -22.67 7.76
N THR A 48 35.54 -22.58 6.65
CA THR A 48 34.97 -22.87 5.33
C THR A 48 34.74 -24.38 5.17
N PRO A 49 33.91 -24.82 4.21
CA PRO A 49 33.67 -26.25 3.97
C PRO A 49 34.94 -27.05 3.65
N ASP A 50 35.96 -26.40 3.08
CA ASP A 50 37.30 -26.96 2.82
C ASP A 50 38.24 -26.94 4.04
N GLY A 51 37.74 -26.57 5.22
CA GLY A 51 38.45 -26.62 6.49
C GLY A 51 39.34 -25.41 6.79
N LYS A 52 39.31 -24.35 5.96
CA LYS A 52 40.12 -23.15 6.19
C LYS A 52 39.51 -22.24 7.26
N CYS A 53 40.36 -21.73 8.14
CA CYS A 53 40.00 -20.81 9.19
C CYS A 53 40.19 -19.36 8.74
N ILE A 54 39.07 -18.64 8.58
CA ILE A 54 39.06 -17.20 8.30
C ILE A 54 38.70 -16.48 9.59
N VAL A 55 39.54 -15.53 10.01
CA VAL A 55 39.29 -14.69 11.19
C VAL A 55 39.06 -13.25 10.73
N MET A 56 38.03 -12.62 11.27
CA MET A 56 37.75 -11.20 11.06
C MET A 56 37.92 -10.45 12.38
N GLN A 57 38.62 -9.33 12.31
CA GLN A 57 38.74 -8.38 13.42
C GLN A 57 38.32 -7.00 12.95
N ALA A 58 37.43 -6.36 13.71
CA ALA A 58 37.01 -4.99 13.49
C ALA A 58 37.65 -4.07 14.53
N LYS A 59 38.28 -2.98 14.07
CA LYS A 59 38.85 -1.95 14.93
C LYS A 59 38.22 -0.59 14.66
N ARG A 60 37.52 -0.09 15.68
CA ARG A 60 36.90 1.24 15.66
C ARG A 60 37.90 2.30 16.12
N TRP A 61 38.65 2.86 15.19
CA TRP A 61 39.63 3.92 15.46
C TRP A 61 39.17 5.28 14.96
N ALA A 62 39.54 6.32 15.71
CA ALA A 62 39.38 7.69 15.26
C ALA A 62 40.28 7.99 14.06
N ASN A 63 39.87 8.97 13.24
CA ASN A 63 40.66 9.51 12.12
C ASN A 63 41.84 10.36 12.64
N GLU A 64 42.82 9.73 13.25
CA GLU A 64 44.10 10.34 13.67
C GLU A 64 45.15 10.18 12.56
N SER A 65 46.10 11.11 12.38
CA SER A 65 47.14 10.98 11.34
C SER A 65 48.06 9.78 11.53
N ALA A 66 48.27 9.32 12.78
CA ALA A 66 49.12 8.19 13.11
C ALA A 66 48.35 6.87 13.22
N LEU A 67 48.94 5.78 12.72
CA LEU A 67 48.46 4.42 12.97
C LEU A 67 48.81 3.97 14.39
N ARG A 68 47.90 3.23 15.01
CA ARG A 68 48.08 2.65 16.34
C ARG A 68 48.92 1.36 16.29
N TRP A 69 50.19 1.50 15.95
CA TRP A 69 51.13 0.38 15.77
C TRP A 69 51.25 -0.56 16.98
N LYS A 70 51.14 -0.02 18.20
CA LYS A 70 51.15 -0.84 19.42
C LYS A 70 49.96 -1.80 19.46
N GLU A 71 48.76 -1.32 19.15
CA GLU A 71 47.54 -2.15 19.11
C GLU A 71 47.65 -3.20 18.00
N LEU A 72 48.11 -2.83 16.80
CA LEU A 72 48.33 -3.77 15.70
C LEU A 72 49.31 -4.89 16.05
N ARG A 73 50.37 -4.59 16.82
CA ARG A 73 51.34 -5.61 17.28
C ARG A 73 50.72 -6.55 18.30
N GLU A 74 49.88 -6.06 19.21
CA GLU A 74 49.13 -6.92 20.14
C GLU A 74 48.12 -7.81 19.40
N GLU A 75 47.45 -7.27 18.39
CA GLU A 75 46.56 -8.05 17.51
C GLU A 75 47.33 -9.11 16.72
N LYS A 76 48.53 -8.80 16.21
CA LYS A 76 49.39 -9.80 15.57
C LYS A 76 49.76 -10.93 16.53
N LYS A 77 50.12 -10.62 17.79
CA LYS A 77 50.40 -11.65 18.81
C LYS A 77 49.19 -12.57 19.04
N LYS A 78 47.96 -12.06 18.97
CA LYS A 78 46.74 -12.88 19.04
C LYS A 78 46.60 -13.75 17.80
N ALA A 79 46.74 -13.16 16.61
CA ALA A 79 46.69 -13.90 15.35
C ALA A 79 47.73 -15.03 15.32
N ASP A 80 48.93 -14.83 15.88
CA ASP A 80 49.98 -15.85 15.99
C ASP A 80 49.64 -17.01 16.94
N ARG A 81 48.78 -16.79 17.94
CA ARG A 81 48.27 -17.86 18.80
C ARG A 81 47.21 -18.69 18.09
N ILE A 82 46.40 -18.04 17.24
CA ILE A 82 45.28 -18.66 16.54
C ILE A 82 45.74 -19.39 15.27
N LYS A 83 46.74 -18.84 14.58
CA LYS A 83 47.27 -19.29 13.28
C LYS A 83 46.17 -19.49 12.22
N PRO A 84 45.42 -18.44 11.86
CA PRO A 84 44.36 -18.54 10.85
C PRO A 84 44.96 -18.70 9.44
N ASP A 85 44.19 -19.27 8.52
CA ASP A 85 44.58 -19.36 7.10
C ASP A 85 44.44 -18.01 6.39
N ARG A 86 43.47 -17.18 6.80
CA ARG A 86 43.27 -15.81 6.31
C ARG A 86 42.77 -14.91 7.42
N TYR A 87 43.32 -13.70 7.49
CA TYR A 87 42.93 -12.68 8.47
C TYR A 87 42.37 -11.45 7.76
N ILE A 88 41.14 -11.05 8.08
CA ILE A 88 40.48 -9.85 7.54
C ILE A 88 40.43 -8.79 8.63
N LEU A 89 41.06 -7.64 8.36
CA LEU A 89 41.08 -6.49 9.25
C LEU A 89 40.13 -5.41 8.73
N VAL A 90 39.09 -5.09 9.50
CA VAL A 90 38.14 -4.03 9.17
C VAL A 90 38.40 -2.81 10.05
N LEU A 91 38.60 -1.66 9.43
CA LEU A 91 38.88 -0.39 10.10
C LEU A 91 37.73 0.58 9.86
N SER A 92 37.28 1.27 10.91
CA SER A 92 36.26 2.34 10.81
C SER A 92 36.76 3.60 10.09
N ARG A 93 38.05 3.63 9.72
CA ARG A 93 38.78 4.78 9.19
C ARG A 93 39.47 4.45 7.89
N ASP A 94 39.94 5.49 7.22
CA ASP A 94 40.77 5.35 6.05
C ASP A 94 42.25 5.17 6.42
N VAL A 95 42.93 4.40 5.57
CA VAL A 95 44.39 4.22 5.59
C VAL A 95 44.94 4.39 4.18
N SER A 96 46.14 4.95 4.08
CA SER A 96 46.86 5.12 2.82
C SER A 96 47.37 3.77 2.26
N PRO A 97 47.66 3.67 0.96
CA PRO A 97 48.27 2.48 0.36
C PRO A 97 49.58 2.06 1.06
N GLU A 98 50.43 3.02 1.45
CA GLU A 98 51.68 2.75 2.17
C GLU A 98 51.41 2.16 3.56
N GLN A 99 50.35 2.63 4.22
CA GLN A 99 49.91 2.09 5.50
C GLN A 99 49.34 0.68 5.36
N LYS A 100 48.54 0.39 4.32
CA LYS A 100 48.05 -0.97 4.03
C LYS A 100 49.21 -1.95 3.84
N LYS A 101 50.23 -1.57 3.06
CA LYS A 101 51.45 -2.38 2.85
C LYS A 101 52.14 -2.74 4.15
N LYS A 102 52.38 -1.74 5.01
CA LYS A 102 53.03 -1.97 6.32
C LYS A 102 52.19 -2.83 7.26
N ILE A 103 50.86 -2.70 7.24
CA ILE A 103 49.95 -3.57 8.01
C ILE A 103 50.04 -5.00 7.50
N ARG A 104 50.03 -5.21 6.18
CA ARG A 104 50.17 -6.52 5.56
C ARG A 104 51.51 -7.17 5.91
N GLU A 105 52.60 -6.42 5.83
CA GLU A 105 53.93 -6.90 6.26
C GLU A 105 53.95 -7.32 7.72
N LEU A 106 53.33 -6.53 8.62
CA LEU A 106 53.24 -6.85 10.04
C LEU A 106 52.42 -8.12 10.31
N PHE A 107 51.37 -8.36 9.53
CA PHE A 107 50.47 -9.49 9.70
C PHE A 107 50.84 -10.73 8.88
N HIS A 108 51.97 -10.71 8.17
CA HIS A 108 52.46 -11.87 7.44
C HIS A 108 52.64 -13.08 8.40
N PRO A 109 52.17 -14.30 8.02
CA PRO A 109 51.64 -14.70 6.71
C PRO A 109 50.11 -14.62 6.54
N TYR A 110 49.34 -14.08 7.49
CA TYR A 110 47.89 -14.27 7.56
C TYR A 110 47.05 -13.29 6.72
N ILE A 111 47.51 -12.05 6.52
CA ILE A 111 46.90 -11.11 5.57
C ILE A 111 47.50 -11.40 4.19
N ILE A 112 46.68 -11.96 3.29
CA ILE A 112 47.15 -12.49 2.01
C ILE A 112 47.23 -11.34 1.00
N ALA A 113 46.19 -10.50 0.95
CA ALA A 113 46.03 -9.45 -0.04
C ALA A 113 45.64 -8.10 0.60
N ASP A 114 45.79 -7.01 -0.12
CA ASP A 114 45.49 -5.65 0.39
C ASP A 114 43.96 -5.46 0.58
N GLU A 115 43.16 -6.26 -0.13
CA GLU A 115 41.69 -6.34 -0.02
C GLU A 115 41.23 -6.95 1.31
N ASP A 116 42.10 -7.66 2.03
CA ASP A 116 41.81 -8.16 3.37
C ASP A 116 41.86 -7.04 4.42
N ILE A 117 42.34 -5.85 4.05
CA ILE A 117 42.31 -4.64 4.86
C ILE A 117 41.17 -3.74 4.35
N VAL A 118 40.02 -3.83 5.01
CA VAL A 118 38.80 -3.09 4.66
C VAL A 118 38.76 -1.77 5.44
N THR A 119 38.57 -0.67 4.72
CA THR A 119 38.60 0.69 5.28
C THR A 119 37.22 1.34 5.35
N GLY A 120 37.12 2.49 6.02
CA GLY A 120 35.90 3.31 6.03
C GLY A 120 35.40 3.67 4.63
N LYS A 121 36.30 4.04 3.71
CA LYS A 121 35.96 4.25 2.29
C LYS A 121 35.44 2.99 1.61
N ASP A 122 36.04 1.84 1.87
CA ASP A 122 35.58 0.57 1.29
C ASP A 122 34.15 0.24 1.77
N LEU A 123 33.89 0.40 3.07
CA LEU A 123 32.56 0.22 3.68
C LEU A 123 31.51 1.18 3.10
N ASN A 124 31.86 2.46 2.96
CA ASN A 124 30.99 3.46 2.31
C ASN A 124 30.76 3.14 0.82
N GLY A 125 31.76 2.57 0.14
CA GLY A 125 31.65 2.06 -1.23
C GLY A 125 30.68 0.89 -1.34
N TYR A 126 30.76 -0.07 -0.41
CA TYR A 126 29.84 -1.21 -0.35
C TYR A 126 28.40 -0.76 -0.13
N LEU A 127 28.15 0.14 0.82
CA LEU A 127 26.82 0.72 1.06
C LEU A 127 26.31 1.54 -0.14
N GLY A 128 27.21 2.09 -0.96
CA GLY A 128 26.86 2.81 -2.18
C GLY A 128 26.56 1.92 -3.39
N SER A 129 26.76 0.60 -3.27
CA SER A 129 26.49 -0.35 -4.35
C SER A 129 25.02 -0.76 -4.40
N ASN A 130 24.54 -1.21 -5.57
CA ASN A 130 23.15 -1.65 -5.77
C ASN A 130 22.87 -3.08 -5.26
N ASP A 131 23.72 -3.63 -4.38
CA ASP A 131 23.49 -4.97 -3.82
C ASP A 131 22.45 -4.91 -2.69
N ALA A 132 21.44 -5.77 -2.78
CA ALA A 132 20.37 -5.85 -1.78
C ALA A 132 20.90 -6.23 -0.39
N GLY A 133 21.98 -7.01 -0.29
CA GLY A 133 22.57 -7.40 0.99
C GLY A 133 23.13 -6.22 1.77
N TYR A 134 23.76 -5.27 1.08
CA TYR A 134 24.28 -4.05 1.72
C TYR A 134 23.18 -3.05 2.08
N ALA A 135 22.10 -2.98 1.28
CA ALA A 135 20.93 -2.17 1.62
C ALA A 135 20.25 -2.69 2.91
N GLN A 136 20.11 -4.01 3.06
CA GLN A 136 19.56 -4.62 4.27
C GLN A 136 20.46 -4.38 5.50
N ALA A 137 21.78 -4.47 5.34
CA ALA A 137 22.72 -4.14 6.40
C ALA A 137 22.57 -2.67 6.82
N GLU A 138 22.45 -1.73 5.89
CA GLU A 138 22.24 -0.32 6.21
C GLU A 138 20.95 -0.08 7.00
N GLU A 139 19.83 -0.67 6.58
CA GLU A 139 18.53 -0.54 7.25
C GLU A 139 18.55 -1.09 8.69
N LYS A 140 19.32 -2.16 8.93
CA LYS A 140 19.45 -2.76 10.27
C LYS A 140 20.07 -1.82 11.31
N TYR A 141 21.02 -0.97 10.92
CA TYR A 141 21.72 -0.07 11.84
C TYR A 141 21.15 1.35 11.82
N TYR A 142 20.19 1.61 12.72
CA TYR A 142 19.44 2.88 12.75
C TYR A 142 20.29 4.16 12.83
N LYS A 143 21.44 4.09 13.52
CA LYS A 143 22.36 5.24 13.64
C LYS A 143 22.98 5.67 12.31
N LEU A 144 23.05 4.78 11.31
CA LEU A 144 23.53 5.12 9.96
C LEU A 144 22.49 5.95 9.19
N TRP A 145 21.22 5.59 9.25
CA TRP A 145 20.18 6.24 8.44
C TRP A 145 19.39 7.34 9.16
N ILE A 146 19.45 7.46 10.48
CA ILE A 146 18.84 8.62 11.16
C ILE A 146 19.48 9.95 10.76
N GLN A 147 20.76 9.93 10.36
CA GLN A 147 21.45 11.09 9.80
C GLN A 147 21.25 11.23 8.28
N ASN A 148 20.70 10.20 7.63
CA ASN A 148 20.39 10.22 6.21
C ASN A 148 18.91 10.58 6.03
N THR A 149 18.66 11.86 5.74
CA THR A 149 17.31 12.39 5.56
C THR A 149 16.51 11.65 4.49
N ASP A 150 17.16 11.06 3.48
CA ASP A 150 16.47 10.38 2.40
C ASP A 150 15.99 8.97 2.79
N VAL A 151 16.79 8.22 3.55
CA VAL A 151 16.40 6.91 4.07
C VAL A 151 15.33 7.07 5.15
N LEU A 152 15.48 8.04 6.06
CA LEU A 152 14.46 8.35 7.06
C LEU A 152 13.13 8.78 6.41
N LYS A 153 13.17 9.66 5.39
CA LYS A 153 11.98 10.06 4.63
C LYS A 153 11.32 8.86 3.94
N ARG A 154 12.11 7.93 3.40
CA ARG A 154 11.59 6.73 2.75
C ARG A 154 10.92 5.78 3.74
N THR A 155 11.57 5.46 4.86
CA THR A 155 11.00 4.59 5.90
C THR A 155 9.74 5.19 6.51
N ILE A 156 9.72 6.50 6.80
CA ILE A 156 8.51 7.18 7.29
C ILE A 156 7.42 7.15 6.21
N ARG A 157 7.75 7.42 4.95
CA ARG A 157 6.79 7.39 3.84
C ARG A 157 6.18 6.01 3.67
N ASP A 158 7.00 4.96 3.70
CA ASP A 158 6.56 3.58 3.52
C ASP A 158 5.71 3.11 4.71
N ALA A 159 6.05 3.52 5.95
CA ALA A 159 5.25 3.25 7.14
C ALA A 159 3.91 4.01 7.14
N VAL A 160 3.91 5.29 6.76
CA VAL A 160 2.71 6.16 6.78
C VAL A 160 1.75 5.82 5.62
N ASN A 161 2.28 5.38 4.49
CA ASN A 161 1.50 5.09 3.29
C ASN A 161 1.13 3.60 3.15
N GLY A 162 1.74 2.70 3.94
CA GLY A 162 1.54 1.26 3.81
C GLY A 162 0.08 0.83 3.88
N GLU A 163 -0.66 1.36 4.84
CA GLU A 163 -2.11 1.12 5.03
C GLU A 163 -2.92 1.63 3.83
N LEU A 164 -2.74 2.90 3.46
CA LEU A 164 -3.41 3.51 2.30
C LEU A 164 -3.17 2.70 1.03
N LEU A 165 -1.92 2.27 0.77
CA LEU A 165 -1.58 1.47 -0.40
C LEU A 165 -2.17 0.06 -0.36
N ALA A 166 -2.30 -0.55 0.82
CA ALA A 166 -2.92 -1.86 0.97
C ALA A 166 -4.41 -1.81 0.66
N GLU A 167 -5.15 -0.86 1.24
CA GLU A 167 -6.58 -0.67 0.95
C GLU A 167 -6.81 -0.29 -0.51
N SER A 168 -5.96 0.59 -1.05
CA SER A 168 -6.02 0.97 -2.47
C SER A 168 -5.91 -0.24 -3.40
N ARG A 169 -5.05 -1.22 -3.09
CA ARG A 169 -4.94 -2.47 -3.87
C ARG A 169 -6.20 -3.32 -3.79
N LEU A 170 -6.79 -3.45 -2.60
CA LEU A 170 -8.02 -4.23 -2.40
C LEU A 170 -9.19 -3.62 -3.19
N GLU A 171 -9.38 -2.31 -3.07
CA GLU A 171 -10.46 -1.60 -3.74
C GLU A 171 -10.26 -1.52 -5.25
N TRP A 172 -9.02 -1.44 -5.73
CA TRP A 172 -8.70 -1.52 -7.15
C TRP A 172 -9.14 -2.85 -7.78
N GLU A 173 -8.91 -3.97 -7.10
CA GLU A 173 -9.34 -5.27 -7.61
C GLU A 173 -10.87 -5.40 -7.62
N LYS A 174 -11.56 -4.86 -6.61
CA LYS A 174 -13.04 -4.77 -6.62
C LYS A 174 -13.53 -3.88 -7.76
N ALA A 175 -12.88 -2.74 -8.01
CA ALA A 175 -13.23 -1.81 -9.08
C ALA A 175 -13.12 -2.48 -10.46
N LYS A 176 -12.02 -3.19 -10.75
CA LYS A 176 -11.84 -3.95 -12.00
C LYS A 176 -12.94 -4.98 -12.19
N GLN A 177 -13.21 -5.80 -11.18
CA GLN A 177 -14.23 -6.84 -11.28
C GLN A 177 -15.62 -6.24 -11.56
N ASN A 178 -15.92 -5.07 -11.01
CA ASN A 178 -17.21 -4.41 -11.20
C ASN A 178 -17.30 -3.63 -12.51
N ALA A 179 -16.18 -3.31 -13.16
CA ALA A 179 -16.14 -2.61 -14.45
C ALA A 179 -16.81 -3.40 -15.58
N GLU A 180 -16.72 -4.73 -15.55
CA GLU A 180 -17.32 -5.61 -16.58
C GLU A 180 -18.85 -5.50 -16.69
N VAL A 181 -19.51 -5.09 -15.60
CA VAL A 181 -20.98 -4.99 -15.51
C VAL A 181 -21.44 -3.54 -15.65
N PHE A 182 -20.51 -2.60 -15.71
CA PHE A 182 -20.86 -1.20 -15.76
C PHE A 182 -21.58 -0.86 -17.07
N VAL A 183 -22.65 -0.08 -16.92
CA VAL A 183 -23.42 0.45 -18.03
C VAL A 183 -23.12 1.93 -18.13
N GLU A 184 -22.59 2.36 -19.28
CA GLU A 184 -22.42 3.79 -19.55
C GLU A 184 -23.80 4.47 -19.61
N THR A 185 -24.01 5.38 -18.66
CA THR A 185 -25.21 6.20 -18.51
C THR A 185 -24.93 7.65 -18.92
N ALA A 186 -25.98 8.43 -19.14
CA ALA A 186 -25.82 9.87 -19.42
C ALA A 186 -25.08 10.60 -18.28
N VAL A 187 -25.31 10.17 -17.03
CA VAL A 187 -24.65 10.72 -15.83
C VAL A 187 -23.15 10.43 -15.83
N TYR A 188 -22.72 9.26 -16.32
CA TYR A 188 -21.29 8.96 -16.46
C TYR A 188 -20.59 9.94 -17.39
N GLU A 189 -21.20 10.24 -18.53
CA GLU A 189 -20.65 11.20 -19.49
C GLU A 189 -20.63 12.64 -18.95
N GLU A 190 -21.65 13.03 -18.20
CA GLU A 190 -21.67 14.30 -17.48
C GLU A 190 -20.54 14.38 -16.44
N ALA A 191 -20.43 13.38 -15.56
CA ALA A 191 -19.40 13.32 -14.54
C ALA A 191 -17.99 13.33 -15.14
N ARG A 192 -17.80 12.64 -16.27
CA ARG A 192 -16.54 12.61 -16.99
C ARG A 192 -16.14 14.01 -17.50
N ARG A 193 -17.08 14.76 -18.06
CA ARG A 193 -16.82 16.14 -18.52
C ARG A 193 -16.50 17.08 -17.37
N LEU A 194 -17.27 17.02 -16.28
CA LEU A 194 -17.03 17.83 -15.08
C LEU A 194 -15.65 17.56 -14.49
N LEU A 195 -15.29 16.27 -14.34
CA LEU A 195 -14.00 15.86 -13.80
C LEU A 195 -12.83 16.26 -14.73
N ALA A 196 -13.01 16.23 -16.04
CA ALA A 196 -11.97 16.67 -16.99
C ALA A 196 -11.69 18.17 -16.89
N GLY A 197 -12.72 19.00 -16.67
CA GLY A 197 -12.57 20.45 -16.54
C GLY A 197 -12.08 20.90 -15.16
N ASN A 198 -12.49 20.21 -14.10
CA ASN A 198 -12.22 20.62 -12.72
C ASN A 198 -11.15 19.80 -12.00
N ARG A 199 -10.83 18.57 -12.43
CA ARG A 199 -9.94 17.61 -11.72
C ARG A 199 -10.44 17.14 -10.35
N ALA A 200 -11.51 17.73 -9.84
CA ALA A 200 -12.24 17.28 -8.66
C ALA A 200 -13.73 17.14 -9.01
N ILE A 201 -14.40 16.14 -8.46
CA ILE A 201 -15.85 15.96 -8.57
C ILE A 201 -16.43 15.36 -7.29
N ILE A 202 -17.65 15.74 -6.94
CA ILE A 202 -18.48 15.11 -5.92
C ILE A 202 -19.67 14.44 -6.59
N ILE A 203 -19.83 13.15 -6.33
CA ILE A 203 -20.96 12.36 -6.81
C ILE A 203 -21.93 12.15 -5.66
N SER A 204 -23.12 12.74 -5.75
CA SER A 204 -24.18 12.66 -4.74
C SER A 204 -25.36 11.81 -5.24
N GLY A 205 -26.19 11.30 -4.33
CA GLY A 205 -27.38 10.51 -4.66
C GLY A 205 -27.78 9.49 -3.59
N GLU A 206 -28.85 8.74 -3.85
CA GLU A 206 -29.43 7.79 -2.89
C GLU A 206 -28.51 6.60 -2.53
N PRO A 207 -28.66 6.00 -1.33
CA PRO A 207 -27.93 4.79 -0.96
C PRO A 207 -28.16 3.62 -1.94
N GLY A 208 -27.07 2.96 -2.36
CA GLY A 208 -27.13 1.80 -3.25
C GLY A 208 -27.37 2.12 -4.73
N ILE A 209 -27.54 3.39 -5.11
CA ILE A 209 -27.78 3.77 -6.51
C ILE A 209 -26.55 3.57 -7.42
N GLY A 210 -25.35 3.32 -6.87
CA GLY A 210 -24.15 3.01 -7.68
C GLY A 210 -23.11 4.12 -7.77
N LYS A 211 -23.11 5.09 -6.84
CA LYS A 211 -22.12 6.19 -6.80
C LYS A 211 -20.67 5.69 -6.77
N THR A 212 -20.37 4.74 -5.88
CA THR A 212 -19.04 4.12 -5.76
C THR A 212 -18.63 3.44 -7.06
N THR A 213 -19.55 2.74 -7.72
CA THR A 213 -19.31 2.13 -9.02
C THR A 213 -18.98 3.19 -10.08
N LEU A 214 -19.74 4.27 -10.12
CA LEU A 214 -19.50 5.39 -11.02
C LEU A 214 -18.13 6.04 -10.78
N ALA A 215 -17.78 6.29 -9.52
CA ALA A 215 -16.48 6.84 -9.13
C ALA A 215 -15.31 5.95 -9.58
N ASN A 216 -15.43 4.65 -9.38
CA ASN A 216 -14.42 3.67 -9.79
C ASN A 216 -14.26 3.60 -11.31
N GLN A 217 -15.34 3.73 -12.08
CA GLN A 217 -15.24 3.76 -13.55
C GLN A 217 -14.56 5.03 -14.06
N LEU A 218 -14.86 6.18 -13.45
CA LEU A 218 -14.10 7.39 -13.71
C LEU A 218 -12.63 7.14 -13.37
N ALA A 219 -12.30 6.57 -12.21
CA ALA A 219 -10.90 6.28 -11.88
C ALA A 219 -10.19 5.40 -12.95
N ILE A 220 -10.84 4.32 -13.37
CA ILE A 220 -10.34 3.43 -14.43
C ILE A 220 -10.13 4.16 -15.75
N PHE A 221 -11.02 5.06 -16.16
CA PHE A 221 -10.86 5.85 -17.38
C PHE A 221 -9.61 6.72 -17.33
N TRP A 222 -9.34 7.38 -16.21
CA TRP A 222 -8.16 8.26 -16.08
C TRP A 222 -6.86 7.47 -16.08
N LEU A 223 -6.83 6.34 -15.38
CA LEU A 223 -5.68 5.44 -15.37
C LEU A 223 -5.41 4.88 -16.78
N SER A 224 -6.46 4.39 -17.44
CA SER A 224 -6.29 3.66 -18.71
C SER A 224 -6.11 4.57 -19.93
N ARG A 225 -6.74 5.76 -19.97
CA ARG A 225 -6.79 6.61 -21.17
C ARG A 225 -6.14 7.98 -21.02
N LYS A 226 -5.83 8.43 -19.79
CA LYS A 226 -5.25 9.76 -19.53
C LYS A 226 -3.82 9.70 -18.98
N GLY A 227 -3.24 8.51 -18.89
CA GLY A 227 -1.84 8.31 -18.50
C GLY A 227 -1.60 8.61 -17.02
N PHE A 228 -2.58 8.33 -16.17
CA PHE A 228 -2.39 8.25 -14.72
C PHE A 228 -1.92 6.84 -14.37
N ASP A 229 -1.06 6.73 -13.36
CA ASP A 229 -0.38 5.47 -13.03
C ASP A 229 -0.77 4.90 -11.66
N THR A 230 -1.33 5.74 -10.79
CA THR A 230 -1.58 5.36 -9.39
C THR A 230 -3.06 5.52 -9.02
N TYR A 231 -3.67 4.45 -8.52
CA TYR A 231 -5.00 4.45 -7.90
C TYR A 231 -4.86 4.51 -6.38
N LEU A 232 -5.57 5.44 -5.73
CA LEU A 232 -5.61 5.55 -4.26
C LEU A 232 -7.04 5.57 -3.75
N TRP A 233 -7.32 4.79 -2.71
CA TRP A 233 -8.58 4.74 -1.99
C TRP A 233 -8.43 5.42 -0.63
N ALA A 234 -9.02 6.59 -0.46
CA ALA A 234 -8.96 7.36 0.76
C ALA A 234 -10.19 7.10 1.64
N GLU A 235 -9.98 6.97 2.95
CA GLU A 235 -11.06 6.85 3.94
C GLU A 235 -11.17 8.09 4.83
N SER A 236 -10.15 8.95 4.80
CA SER A 236 -10.09 10.19 5.58
C SER A 236 -9.50 11.35 4.77
N VAL A 237 -9.78 12.58 5.22
CA VAL A 237 -9.09 13.77 4.70
C VAL A 237 -7.58 13.67 4.92
N GLY A 238 -7.13 13.01 6.00
CA GLY A 238 -5.71 12.72 6.24
C GLY A 238 -5.06 11.93 5.10
N ASP A 239 -5.76 10.93 4.56
CA ASP A 239 -5.25 10.13 3.44
C ASP A 239 -5.19 10.92 2.13
N LEU A 240 -6.07 11.91 1.95
CA LEU A 240 -5.99 12.83 0.81
C LEU A 240 -4.71 13.68 0.86
N TYR A 241 -4.30 14.13 2.04
CA TYR A 241 -3.02 14.84 2.21
C TYR A 241 -1.83 13.92 1.98
N LYS A 242 -1.85 12.68 2.50
CA LYS A 242 -0.80 11.68 2.20
C LYS A 242 -0.69 11.43 0.70
N ALA A 243 -1.82 11.26 0.02
CA ALA A 243 -1.88 11.08 -1.42
C ALA A 243 -1.28 12.29 -2.15
N GLN A 244 -1.55 13.52 -1.71
CA GLN A 244 -1.03 14.73 -2.33
C GLN A 244 0.50 14.76 -2.40
N ASP A 245 1.16 14.27 -1.36
CA ASP A 245 2.62 14.22 -1.25
C ASP A 245 3.25 13.02 -1.97
N MET A 246 2.46 12.05 -2.43
CA MET A 246 2.96 10.95 -3.25
C MET A 246 3.39 11.45 -4.64
N PRO A 247 4.53 10.99 -5.15
CA PRO A 247 4.97 11.31 -6.50
C PRO A 247 4.08 10.64 -7.56
N GLY A 248 4.13 11.14 -8.80
CA GLY A 248 3.43 10.53 -9.93
C GLY A 248 2.00 11.04 -10.15
N LYS A 249 1.36 10.53 -11.21
CA LYS A 249 0.01 10.93 -11.61
C LYS A 249 -1.02 10.01 -10.98
N LYS A 250 -1.76 10.54 -10.02
CA LYS A 250 -2.65 9.78 -9.13
C LYS A 250 -4.12 10.13 -9.31
N VAL A 251 -4.96 9.10 -9.23
CA VAL A 251 -6.40 9.20 -9.16
C VAL A 251 -6.85 8.72 -7.79
N VAL A 252 -7.48 9.60 -7.03
CA VAL A 252 -7.88 9.35 -5.64
C VAL A 252 -9.39 9.29 -5.57
N VAL A 253 -9.91 8.18 -5.05
CA VAL A 253 -11.33 7.99 -4.75
C VAL A 253 -11.53 8.12 -3.24
N TYR A 254 -12.46 8.98 -2.83
CA TYR A 254 -12.89 9.14 -1.44
C TYR A 254 -14.38 8.81 -1.33
N ASP A 255 -14.68 7.58 -0.92
CA ASP A 255 -16.04 7.03 -0.93
C ASP A 255 -16.80 7.28 0.38
N ASP A 256 -18.11 7.52 0.27
CA ASP A 256 -19.04 7.82 1.37
C ASP A 256 -18.46 8.81 2.40
N PHE A 257 -17.78 9.86 1.92
CA PHE A 257 -17.23 10.87 2.82
C PHE A 257 -18.37 11.49 3.63
N TRP A 258 -18.09 11.77 4.90
CA TRP A 258 -19.05 12.13 5.96
C TRP A 258 -20.03 11.02 6.42
N GLY A 259 -20.19 9.91 5.70
CA GLY A 259 -21.22 8.89 6.00
C GLY A 259 -21.02 8.14 7.31
N SER A 260 -19.78 7.82 7.70
CA SER A 260 -19.46 7.04 8.91
C SER A 260 -19.21 7.89 10.16
N ASN A 261 -18.87 9.18 9.99
CA ASN A 261 -18.43 10.07 11.07
C ASN A 261 -19.34 11.28 11.33
N PHE A 262 -20.49 11.40 10.64
CA PHE A 262 -21.35 12.59 10.74
C PHE A 262 -21.83 12.90 12.17
N LEU A 263 -22.11 11.86 12.98
CA LEU A 263 -22.55 12.05 14.36
C LEU A 263 -21.44 12.56 15.29
N ASN A 264 -20.17 12.34 14.95
CA ASN A 264 -19.01 12.86 15.67
C ASN A 264 -18.54 14.23 15.12
N ALA A 265 -19.17 14.74 14.06
CA ALA A 265 -18.82 15.99 13.39
C ALA A 265 -19.41 17.24 14.08
N TYR A 266 -19.81 17.16 15.35
CA TYR A 266 -19.99 18.34 16.22
C TYR A 266 -18.64 19.02 16.58
N GLY A 267 -17.62 18.88 15.73
CA GLY A 267 -16.25 19.31 15.97
C GLY A 267 -15.77 20.41 15.01
N SER A 268 -15.85 21.67 15.44
CA SER A 268 -15.07 22.85 14.98
C SER A 268 -15.01 23.25 13.48
N GLY A 269 -15.57 22.47 12.53
CA GLY A 269 -15.53 22.79 11.11
C GLY A 269 -14.12 22.75 10.48
N LYS A 270 -13.16 22.07 11.13
CA LYS A 270 -11.74 22.10 10.77
C LYS A 270 -11.44 21.15 9.60
N GLU A 271 -12.03 19.96 9.59
CA GLU A 271 -11.82 18.97 8.53
C GLU A 271 -12.43 19.41 7.20
N GLU A 272 -13.59 20.09 7.25
CA GLU A 272 -14.27 20.63 6.08
C GLU A 272 -13.47 21.77 5.43
N ARG A 273 -12.88 22.65 6.25
CA ARG A 273 -11.95 23.68 5.76
C ARG A 273 -10.69 23.09 5.16
N ARG A 274 -10.15 22.01 5.76
CA ARG A 274 -9.03 21.26 5.19
C ARG A 274 -9.40 20.64 3.84
N LEU A 275 -10.56 20.02 3.74
CA LEU A 275 -11.08 19.45 2.50
C LEU A 275 -11.27 20.52 1.42
N ALA A 276 -11.90 21.66 1.75
CA ALA A 276 -12.11 22.76 0.81
C ALA A 276 -10.77 23.29 0.23
N ARG A 277 -9.77 23.50 1.09
CA ARG A 277 -8.41 23.91 0.67
C ARG A 277 -7.72 22.86 -0.21
N LEU A 278 -7.90 21.58 0.13
CA LEU A 278 -7.34 20.49 -0.66
C LEU A 278 -7.99 20.42 -2.04
N ILE A 279 -9.31 20.58 -2.13
CA ILE A 279 -10.03 20.64 -3.41
C ILE A 279 -9.47 21.78 -4.26
N GLU A 280 -9.37 23.01 -3.74
CA GLU A 280 -8.79 24.13 -4.50
C GLU A 280 -7.38 23.82 -5.02
N THR A 281 -6.55 23.20 -4.18
CA THR A 281 -5.20 22.81 -4.55
C THR A 281 -5.22 21.80 -5.71
N VAL A 282 -5.99 20.71 -5.57
CA VAL A 282 -6.08 19.63 -6.58
C VAL A 282 -6.53 20.16 -7.94
N ARG A 283 -7.48 21.10 -7.98
CA ARG A 283 -8.00 21.65 -9.24
C ARG A 283 -6.92 22.29 -10.11
N THR A 284 -5.88 22.85 -9.50
CA THR A 284 -4.75 23.46 -10.21
C THR A 284 -3.67 22.46 -10.63
N ARG A 285 -3.66 21.24 -10.06
CA ARG A 285 -2.60 20.23 -10.24
C ARG A 285 -2.83 19.28 -11.40
N THR A 286 -1.85 19.12 -12.29
CA THR A 286 -1.99 18.25 -13.49
C THR A 286 -1.82 16.76 -13.19
N ASP A 287 -1.34 16.44 -11.99
CA ASP A 287 -0.95 15.10 -11.54
C ASP A 287 -1.93 14.51 -10.52
N PHE A 288 -3.02 15.20 -10.19
CA PHE A 288 -3.96 14.76 -9.15
C PHE A 288 -5.39 14.84 -9.69
N ILE A 289 -6.13 13.73 -9.61
CA ILE A 289 -7.58 13.67 -9.84
C ILE A 289 -8.27 13.22 -8.56
N LEU A 290 -9.29 13.96 -8.13
CA LEU A 290 -10.06 13.67 -6.92
C LEU A 290 -11.51 13.34 -7.28
N ILE A 291 -11.98 12.18 -6.84
CA ILE A 291 -13.34 11.70 -7.06
C ILE A 291 -13.92 11.38 -5.71
N MET A 292 -14.97 12.10 -5.32
CA MET A 292 -15.60 11.93 -4.01
C MET A 292 -17.02 11.43 -4.18
N THR A 293 -17.50 10.59 -3.27
CA THR A 293 -18.91 10.18 -3.24
C THR A 293 -19.53 10.43 -1.88
N THR A 294 -20.81 10.79 -1.85
CA THR A 294 -21.56 10.91 -0.60
C THR A 294 -23.07 10.79 -0.87
N ARG A 295 -23.86 10.66 0.18
CA ARG A 295 -25.33 10.65 0.06
C ARG A 295 -25.83 12.08 -0.10
N GLU A 296 -26.91 12.27 -0.87
CA GLU A 296 -27.43 13.62 -1.16
C GLU A 296 -27.78 14.39 0.12
N TYR A 297 -28.52 13.79 1.05
CA TYR A 297 -28.87 14.44 2.32
C TYR A 297 -27.63 14.79 3.18
N VAL A 298 -26.56 13.97 3.12
CA VAL A 298 -25.31 14.22 3.86
C VAL A 298 -24.58 15.41 3.25
N LEU A 299 -24.52 15.46 1.91
CA LEU A 299 -23.96 16.61 1.20
C LEU A 299 -24.71 17.89 1.56
N GLU A 300 -26.04 17.89 1.46
CA GLU A 300 -26.87 19.05 1.78
C GLU A 300 -26.67 19.55 3.22
N GLN A 301 -26.57 18.63 4.19
CA GLN A 301 -26.30 19.00 5.58
C GLN A 301 -24.90 19.60 5.76
N GLY A 302 -23.87 19.01 5.16
CA GLY A 302 -22.51 19.56 5.22
C GLY A 302 -22.38 20.95 4.58
N MET A 303 -23.09 21.18 3.47
CA MET A 303 -23.16 22.48 2.80
C MET A 303 -23.80 23.57 3.69
N ARG A 304 -24.80 23.21 4.51
CA ARG A 304 -25.42 24.16 5.46
C ARG A 304 -24.50 24.53 6.61
N GLN A 305 -23.57 23.64 6.97
CA GLN A 305 -22.68 23.83 8.11
C GLN A 305 -21.36 24.52 7.72
N ASN A 306 -20.96 24.47 6.44
CA ASN A 306 -19.72 25.06 5.95
C ASN A 306 -19.92 25.89 4.68
N GLU A 307 -19.98 27.22 4.85
CA GLU A 307 -20.17 28.18 3.76
C GLU A 307 -18.99 28.23 2.78
N GLU A 308 -17.75 28.01 3.26
CA GLU A 308 -16.56 28.01 2.41
C GLU A 308 -16.59 26.85 1.40
N LEU A 309 -16.89 25.65 1.88
CA LEU A 309 -17.05 24.45 1.05
C LEU A 309 -18.25 24.60 0.09
N ARG A 310 -19.37 25.15 0.57
CA ARG A 310 -20.54 25.40 -0.26
C ARG A 310 -20.23 26.36 -1.41
N SER A 311 -19.65 27.52 -1.10
CA SER A 311 -19.26 28.51 -2.10
C SER A 311 -18.32 27.91 -3.14
N LEU A 312 -17.36 27.08 -2.72
CA LEU A 312 -16.43 26.39 -3.60
C LEU A 312 -17.14 25.45 -4.60
N LEU A 313 -18.04 24.61 -4.09
CA LEU A 313 -18.74 23.60 -4.88
C LEU A 313 -19.73 24.23 -5.87
N GLU A 314 -20.43 25.28 -5.46
CA GLU A 314 -21.34 26.05 -6.32
C GLU A 314 -20.58 26.83 -7.40
N ARG A 315 -19.50 27.55 -7.01
CA ARG A 315 -18.68 28.37 -7.94
C ARG A 315 -18.10 27.55 -9.08
N HIS A 316 -17.69 26.31 -8.79
CA HIS A 316 -16.99 25.47 -9.75
C HIS A 316 -17.83 24.31 -10.30
N LYS A 317 -19.10 24.24 -9.91
CA LYS A 317 -20.07 23.22 -10.35
C LYS A 317 -19.48 21.81 -10.20
N LEU A 318 -19.00 21.51 -9.00
CA LEU A 318 -18.28 20.27 -8.69
C LEU A 318 -19.21 19.10 -8.36
N GLU A 319 -20.49 19.37 -8.08
CA GLU A 319 -21.48 18.35 -7.77
C GLU A 319 -22.08 17.72 -9.05
N CYS A 320 -22.13 16.40 -9.08
CA CYS A 320 -22.86 15.60 -10.05
C CYS A 320 -23.84 14.69 -9.30
N ARG A 321 -25.14 14.92 -9.49
CA ARG A 321 -26.20 14.11 -8.87
C ARG A 321 -26.50 12.89 -9.72
N LEU A 322 -26.33 11.72 -9.13
CA LEU A 322 -26.81 10.47 -9.66
C LEU A 322 -28.31 10.35 -9.36
N LYS A 323 -29.13 10.66 -10.38
CA LYS A 323 -30.59 10.56 -10.35
C LYS A 323 -31.05 9.12 -10.60
N ALA A 324 -32.36 8.90 -10.43
CA ALA A 324 -33.01 7.64 -10.80
C ALA A 324 -32.69 7.26 -12.26
N TYR A 325 -32.48 5.96 -12.48
CA TYR A 325 -32.21 5.38 -13.78
C TYR A 325 -33.46 5.40 -14.66
N SER A 326 -33.27 5.60 -15.97
CA SER A 326 -34.34 5.32 -16.94
C SER A 326 -34.63 3.82 -17.01
N ASP A 327 -35.83 3.44 -17.46
CA ASP A 327 -36.21 2.02 -17.64
C ASP A 327 -35.18 1.26 -18.48
N THR A 328 -34.68 1.90 -19.54
CA THR A 328 -33.65 1.31 -20.41
C THR A 328 -32.32 1.07 -19.68
N GLU A 329 -31.89 2.00 -18.81
CA GLU A 329 -30.68 1.85 -18.01
C GLU A 329 -30.87 0.78 -16.94
N MET A 330 -32.03 0.74 -16.28
CA MET A 330 -32.36 -0.26 -15.28
C MET A 330 -32.34 -1.68 -15.86
N VAL A 331 -32.90 -1.89 -17.06
CA VAL A 331 -32.82 -3.18 -17.77
C VAL A 331 -31.38 -3.53 -18.10
N ARG A 332 -30.59 -2.60 -18.65
CA ARG A 332 -29.17 -2.86 -18.98
C ARG A 332 -28.36 -3.23 -17.74
N ILE A 333 -28.57 -2.53 -16.63
CA ILE A 333 -27.90 -2.81 -15.34
C ILE A 333 -28.30 -4.19 -14.83
N TYR A 334 -29.61 -4.50 -14.85
CA TYR A 334 -30.12 -5.80 -14.44
C TYR A 334 -29.52 -6.95 -15.25
N LEU A 335 -29.51 -6.84 -16.58
CA LEU A 335 -28.93 -7.84 -17.47
C LEU A 335 -27.41 -7.96 -17.30
N GLY A 336 -26.71 -6.85 -17.06
CA GLY A 336 -25.29 -6.87 -16.73
C GLY A 336 -25.00 -7.71 -15.47
N HIS A 337 -25.80 -7.52 -14.42
CA HIS A 337 -25.68 -8.33 -13.20
C HIS A 337 -25.99 -9.81 -13.44
N LEU A 338 -26.99 -10.14 -14.26
CA LEU A 338 -27.28 -11.53 -14.63
C LEU A 338 -26.12 -12.18 -15.39
N ARG A 339 -25.50 -11.46 -16.33
CA ARG A 339 -24.37 -11.97 -17.14
C ARG A 339 -23.13 -12.29 -16.30
N LYS A 340 -22.85 -11.47 -15.28
CA LYS A 340 -21.72 -11.72 -14.36
C LYS A 340 -22.03 -12.83 -13.34
N ALA A 341 -23.30 -13.01 -12.99
CA ALA A 341 -23.68 -14.05 -12.05
C ALA A 341 -23.43 -15.44 -12.67
N SER A 342 -22.79 -16.35 -11.93
CA SER A 342 -22.53 -17.73 -12.36
C SER A 342 -23.80 -18.61 -12.29
N LEU A 343 -24.85 -18.21 -13.00
CA LEU A 343 -26.17 -18.86 -13.00
C LEU A 343 -26.20 -20.06 -13.95
N THR A 344 -27.04 -21.05 -13.64
CA THR A 344 -27.39 -22.09 -14.62
C THR A 344 -28.29 -21.51 -15.72
N TRP A 345 -28.36 -22.18 -16.87
CA TRP A 345 -29.23 -21.77 -17.98
C TRP A 345 -30.70 -21.62 -17.56
N GLU A 346 -31.21 -22.55 -16.75
CA GLU A 346 -32.60 -22.52 -16.25
C GLU A 346 -32.84 -21.32 -15.33
N GLN A 347 -31.91 -21.03 -14.41
CA GLN A 347 -31.99 -19.87 -13.53
C GLN A 347 -31.93 -18.56 -14.30
N MET A 348 -31.03 -18.45 -15.27
CA MET A 348 -30.90 -17.28 -16.13
C MET A 348 -32.18 -17.04 -16.95
N LYS A 349 -32.75 -18.10 -17.54
CA LYS A 349 -33.99 -18.01 -18.34
C LYS A 349 -35.17 -17.51 -17.51
N GLU A 350 -35.30 -17.98 -16.28
CA GLU A 350 -36.40 -17.59 -15.39
C GLU A 350 -36.25 -16.14 -14.91
N LEU A 351 -35.03 -15.74 -14.51
CA LEU A 351 -34.74 -14.36 -14.10
C LEU A 351 -34.89 -13.38 -15.27
N TYR A 352 -34.50 -13.78 -16.47
CA TYR A 352 -34.73 -13.00 -17.69
C TYR A 352 -36.23 -12.79 -17.97
N ARG A 353 -37.07 -13.82 -17.75
CA ARG A 353 -38.53 -13.70 -17.95
C ARG A 353 -39.20 -12.68 -17.06
N ILE A 354 -38.69 -12.49 -15.84
CA ILE A 354 -39.28 -11.56 -14.86
C ILE A 354 -38.58 -10.19 -14.83
N HIS A 355 -37.69 -9.90 -15.79
CA HIS A 355 -36.86 -8.69 -15.77
C HIS A 355 -37.71 -7.40 -15.69
N ASP A 356 -38.81 -7.31 -16.44
CA ASP A 356 -39.73 -6.15 -16.40
C ASP A 356 -40.31 -5.94 -15.00
N GLN A 357 -40.72 -7.02 -14.32
CA GLN A 357 -41.27 -6.94 -12.97
C GLN A 357 -40.22 -6.52 -11.95
N ALA A 358 -38.97 -6.98 -12.12
CA ALA A 358 -37.87 -6.61 -11.25
C ALA A 358 -37.45 -5.15 -11.45
N VAL A 359 -37.39 -4.69 -12.70
CA VAL A 359 -36.95 -3.34 -13.10
C VAL A 359 -37.99 -2.27 -12.79
N LEU A 360 -39.27 -2.51 -13.10
CA LEU A 360 -40.35 -1.54 -12.91
C LEU A 360 -40.83 -1.45 -11.45
N SER A 361 -40.17 -2.17 -10.54
CA SER A 361 -40.56 -2.20 -9.15
C SER A 361 -40.11 -0.94 -8.41
N SER A 362 -40.96 -0.43 -7.51
CA SER A 362 -40.69 0.79 -6.73
C SER A 362 -39.50 0.71 -5.77
N TYR A 363 -38.92 -0.48 -5.57
CA TYR A 363 -37.74 -0.67 -4.73
C TYR A 363 -36.50 -1.10 -5.55
N TYR A 364 -36.52 -0.86 -6.87
CA TYR A 364 -35.40 -1.22 -7.73
C TYR A 364 -34.12 -0.59 -7.19
N ASN A 365 -33.13 -1.43 -6.89
CA ASN A 365 -31.84 -0.99 -6.42
C ASN A 365 -30.78 -1.99 -6.91
N PRO A 366 -29.77 -1.54 -7.69
CA PRO A 366 -28.72 -2.42 -8.21
C PRO A 366 -28.02 -3.24 -7.12
N ARG A 367 -27.83 -2.66 -5.92
CA ARG A 367 -27.22 -3.37 -4.78
C ARG A 367 -28.10 -4.51 -4.28
N ILE A 368 -29.42 -4.32 -4.21
CA ILE A 368 -30.36 -5.38 -3.79
C ILE A 368 -30.35 -6.52 -4.81
N ILE A 369 -30.34 -6.20 -6.11
CA ILE A 369 -30.24 -7.21 -7.19
C ILE A 369 -28.97 -8.03 -7.04
N GLN A 370 -27.82 -7.37 -6.86
CA GLN A 370 -26.55 -8.05 -6.67
C GLN A 370 -26.55 -8.96 -5.43
N MET A 371 -27.09 -8.48 -4.30
CA MET A 371 -27.23 -9.28 -3.07
C MET A 371 -28.11 -10.51 -3.29
N TYR A 372 -29.25 -10.33 -3.98
CA TYR A 372 -30.15 -11.42 -4.30
C TYR A 372 -29.47 -12.49 -5.17
N LEU A 373 -28.82 -12.10 -6.27
CA LEU A 373 -28.13 -13.04 -7.16
C LEU A 373 -27.03 -13.82 -6.44
N ASN A 374 -26.26 -13.16 -5.56
CA ASN A 374 -25.27 -13.82 -4.72
C ASN A 374 -25.89 -14.84 -3.75
N SER A 375 -27.11 -14.59 -3.26
CA SER A 375 -27.83 -15.53 -2.38
C SER A 375 -28.29 -16.80 -3.12
N VAL A 376 -28.75 -16.66 -4.37
CA VAL A 376 -29.17 -17.78 -5.24
C VAL A 376 -28.00 -18.73 -5.50
N LEU A 377 -26.79 -18.20 -5.73
CA LEU A 377 -25.56 -18.97 -5.92
C LEU A 377 -25.14 -19.76 -4.66
N ARG A 378 -25.39 -19.21 -3.47
CA ARG A 378 -25.06 -19.90 -2.20
C ARG A 378 -26.02 -21.07 -1.92
N MET A 379 -27.26 -20.98 -2.39
CA MET A 379 -28.25 -22.05 -2.25
C MET A 379 -27.96 -23.22 -3.18
N SER A 380 -27.51 -22.97 -4.42
CA SER A 380 -27.13 -24.06 -5.35
C SER A 380 -25.88 -24.82 -4.92
N ARG A 381 -24.91 -24.15 -4.27
CA ARG A 381 -23.71 -24.82 -3.72
C ARG A 381 -24.01 -25.71 -2.51
N LYS A 382 -25.00 -25.35 -1.68
CA LYS A 382 -25.41 -26.18 -0.53
C LYS A 382 -26.20 -27.43 -0.94
N SER A 383 -26.88 -27.42 -2.09
CA SER A 383 -27.62 -28.59 -2.60
C SER A 383 -26.76 -29.62 -3.33
N VAL A 384 -25.45 -29.38 -3.52
CA VAL A 384 -24.54 -30.35 -4.17
C VAL A 384 -23.86 -31.29 -3.15
N HIS A 385 -24.00 -31.03 -1.85
CA HIS A 385 -23.43 -31.87 -0.79
C HIS A 385 -24.41 -32.71 0.01
N THR A 386 -25.68 -32.78 -0.41
CA THR A 386 -26.64 -33.73 0.16
C THR A 386 -27.51 -34.32 -0.95
N ASP A 387 -27.22 -35.59 -1.22
CA ASP A 387 -28.09 -36.68 -1.67
C ASP A 387 -28.89 -36.58 -2.97
N CYS A 388 -28.72 -37.67 -3.74
CA CYS A 388 -29.64 -38.21 -4.73
C CYS A 388 -31.10 -38.09 -4.28
N CYS A 389 -31.83 -37.10 -4.79
CA CYS A 389 -33.25 -37.27 -5.05
C CYS A 389 -33.71 -36.24 -6.08
N SER A 390 -34.24 -36.74 -7.19
CA SER A 390 -34.95 -36.00 -8.23
C SER A 390 -36.10 -35.19 -7.62
N ILE A 391 -35.84 -33.91 -7.32
CA ILE A 391 -36.86 -32.95 -6.89
C ILE A 391 -36.86 -31.80 -7.89
N SER A 392 -37.96 -31.75 -8.63
CA SER A 392 -38.37 -30.74 -9.59
C SER A 392 -38.15 -29.31 -9.08
N VAL A 393 -37.17 -28.63 -9.70
CA VAL A 393 -36.81 -27.21 -9.51
C VAL A 393 -37.99 -26.26 -9.84
N SER A 394 -39.00 -26.75 -10.56
CA SER A 394 -40.17 -25.99 -11.02
C SER A 394 -41.11 -25.48 -9.91
N ARG A 395 -41.14 -26.07 -8.70
CA ARG A 395 -42.07 -25.65 -7.62
C ARG A 395 -41.49 -24.74 -6.54
N LYS A 396 -40.16 -24.56 -6.47
CA LYS A 396 -39.54 -23.64 -5.48
C LYS A 396 -39.29 -22.24 -6.01
N ILE A 397 -39.40 -22.04 -7.32
CA ILE A 397 -39.32 -20.71 -7.95
C ILE A 397 -40.71 -20.03 -7.97
N SER A 398 -41.79 -20.80 -7.98
CA SER A 398 -43.19 -20.30 -7.93
C SER A 398 -43.71 -19.92 -6.54
N GLY A 399 -42.83 -19.83 -5.53
CA GLY A 399 -43.23 -19.61 -4.13
C GLY A 399 -42.66 -18.33 -3.52
N ASN A 400 -43.34 -17.20 -3.75
CA ASN A 400 -43.47 -16.05 -2.83
C ASN A 400 -42.22 -15.42 -2.16
N ARG A 401 -40.97 -15.72 -2.54
CA ARG A 401 -39.78 -15.07 -1.93
C ARG A 401 -39.31 -13.81 -2.65
N PHE A 402 -39.49 -13.69 -3.97
CA PHE A 402 -39.19 -12.45 -4.68
C PHE A 402 -40.22 -11.35 -4.31
N PHE A 403 -41.50 -11.70 -4.25
CA PHE A 403 -42.60 -10.80 -3.84
C PHE A 403 -42.61 -10.41 -2.35
N ARG A 404 -41.89 -11.12 -1.47
CA ARG A 404 -41.71 -10.70 -0.06
C ARG A 404 -40.74 -9.53 0.10
N ILE A 405 -39.88 -9.27 -0.89
CA ILE A 405 -38.92 -8.15 -0.88
C ILE A 405 -39.52 -6.92 -1.58
N PHE A 406 -40.50 -7.12 -2.45
CA PHE A 406 -41.16 -6.08 -3.22
C PHE A 406 -42.68 -6.23 -3.09
N PRO A 407 -43.32 -5.57 -2.11
CA PRO A 407 -44.75 -5.71 -1.89
C PRO A 407 -45.53 -5.05 -3.04
N THR A 408 -46.25 -5.86 -3.81
CA THR A 408 -47.36 -5.38 -4.64
C THR A 408 -48.53 -5.00 -3.74
N ARG A 409 -49.04 -3.76 -3.90
CA ARG A 409 -50.19 -3.23 -3.17
C ARG A 409 -51.39 -4.21 -3.20
N ARG A 410 -51.64 -4.85 -2.06
CA ARG A 410 -52.95 -5.07 -1.42
C ARG A 410 -52.69 -6.01 -0.25
N GLU A 411 -52.42 -5.46 0.91
CA GLU A 411 -52.81 -6.04 2.20
C GLU A 411 -52.46 -5.03 3.29
N SER A 412 -53.52 -4.54 3.93
CA SER A 412 -53.50 -3.75 5.16
C SER A 412 -52.78 -4.54 6.25
N PHE A 413 -51.66 -4.01 6.76
CA PHE A 413 -51.05 -4.50 7.99
C PHE A 413 -51.00 -3.40 9.04
N SER A 414 -51.72 -3.66 10.12
CA SER A 414 -51.68 -2.97 11.41
C SER A 414 -50.28 -3.03 12.02
N CYS A 415 -49.86 -1.88 12.57
CA CYS A 415 -48.69 -1.74 13.42
C CYS A 415 -48.68 -2.70 14.61
N SER A 416 -47.61 -3.48 14.71
CA SER A 416 -46.78 -3.72 15.90
C SER A 416 -45.52 -4.40 15.34
N TRP A 417 -44.30 -4.00 15.68
CA TRP A 417 -43.62 -4.31 16.92
C TRP A 417 -42.41 -3.39 17.11
N ILE A 418 -42.11 -3.20 18.40
CA ILE A 418 -41.09 -2.41 19.11
C ILE A 418 -39.67 -2.64 18.60
#